data_AF-A0A2N7VSF1-F1
#
_entry.id   AF-A0A2N7VSF1-F1
#
_cell.length_a   1.000
_cell.length_b   1.000
_cell.length_c   1.000
_cell.angle_alpha   90.00
_cell.angle_beta   90.00
_cell.angle_gamma   90.00
#
_symmetry.space_group_name_H-M   'P 1'
#
loop_
_entity.id
_entity.type
_entity.pdbx_description
1 polymer ?
#
loop_
_entity_poly.entity_id
_entity_poly.type
_entity_poly.pdbx_seq_one_letter_code
_entity_poly.pdbx_strand_id
1 'polypeptide(L)'
;MEGLTERGDGARDDGSDESEANPATAQPAPPASRRVLAGSLLDRLVLLNGARRALRDLDLRVARVIWCDGRPFIEIEREPGVSLAPLLDRMGRRMFRCANGRTRIAGEFMGVTVCWFEWSSDDAASGERGRGDVAAMREGVER
;
A
#
# COMPACT_ATOMS: atom_id res chain seq x y z
N MET A 1 63.76 -77.43 -28.89
CA MET A 1 64.43 -76.17 -28.52
C MET A 1 64.52 -75.35 -29.80
N GLU A 2 64.27 -74.04 -29.72
CA GLU A 2 63.95 -73.11 -30.84
C GLU A 2 62.49 -73.29 -31.32
N GLY A 3 61.64 -72.28 -31.50
CA GLY A 3 61.73 -70.83 -31.34
C GLY A 3 60.47 -70.19 -31.99
N LEU A 4 60.17 -68.95 -31.58
CA LEU A 4 59.42 -67.90 -32.29
C LEU A 4 57.87 -67.91 -32.38
N THR A 5 57.30 -66.86 -31.73
CA THR A 5 56.24 -65.92 -32.18
C THR A 5 54.91 -66.49 -32.69
N GLU A 6 53.74 -66.06 -32.20
CA GLU A 6 53.20 -64.72 -32.48
C GLU A 6 52.23 -64.22 -31.40
N ARG A 7 52.26 -62.89 -31.22
CA ARG A 7 51.29 -62.08 -30.48
C ARG A 7 49.97 -62.05 -31.24
N GLY A 8 48.88 -62.46 -30.59
CA GLY A 8 47.52 -62.08 -30.94
C GLY A 8 47.06 -60.96 -30.02
N ASP A 9 46.93 -59.77 -30.57
CA ASP A 9 46.34 -58.57 -29.99
C ASP A 9 44.80 -58.70 -29.97
N GLY A 10 44.13 -58.03 -29.02
CA GLY A 10 42.70 -57.78 -29.15
C GLY A 10 41.84 -57.97 -27.91
N ALA A 11 41.16 -56.88 -27.58
CA ALA A 11 39.97 -56.74 -26.74
C ALA A 11 40.20 -56.65 -25.22
N ARG A 12 40.66 -55.47 -24.80
CA ARG A 12 40.30 -54.89 -23.50
C ARG A 12 38.93 -54.24 -23.65
N ASP A 13 37.98 -54.66 -22.82
CA ASP A 13 36.81 -53.86 -22.45
C ASP A 13 36.35 -54.31 -21.07
N ASP A 14 35.58 -53.44 -20.41
CA ASP A 14 34.96 -53.57 -19.09
C ASP A 14 35.80 -53.11 -17.89
N GLY A 15 35.30 -52.07 -17.21
CA GLY A 15 35.69 -51.81 -15.83
C GLY A 15 35.74 -50.37 -15.35
N SER A 16 34.63 -49.63 -15.52
CA SER A 16 34.13 -48.66 -14.54
C SER A 16 34.95 -47.41 -14.24
N ASP A 17 34.52 -46.36 -14.92
CA ASP A 17 34.62 -44.93 -14.66
C ASP A 17 34.10 -44.57 -13.25
N GLU A 18 34.99 -44.42 -12.27
CA GLU A 18 34.69 -43.74 -10.99
C GLU A 18 34.86 -42.22 -11.16
N SER A 19 34.01 -41.61 -12.00
CA SER A 19 33.85 -40.15 -12.01
C SER A 19 32.94 -39.74 -10.85
N GLU A 20 33.60 -39.33 -9.78
CA GLU A 20 33.19 -38.33 -8.79
C GLU A 20 31.79 -37.73 -9.01
N ALA A 21 30.91 -37.96 -8.04
CA ALA A 21 29.61 -37.33 -7.92
C ALA A 21 29.75 -35.80 -7.96
N ASN A 22 29.59 -35.23 -9.15
CA ASN A 22 29.40 -33.80 -9.35
C ASN A 22 28.09 -33.43 -8.63
N PRO A 23 28.12 -32.60 -7.58
CA PRO A 23 26.90 -32.21 -6.89
C PRO A 23 26.04 -31.49 -7.93
N ALA A 24 24.95 -32.16 -8.31
CA ALA A 24 23.91 -31.63 -9.17
C ALA A 24 23.71 -30.17 -8.79
N THR A 25 24.18 -29.30 -9.67
CA THR A 25 24.05 -27.87 -9.56
C THR A 25 22.55 -27.67 -9.59
N ALA A 26 21.94 -27.54 -8.41
CA ALA A 26 20.58 -27.11 -8.28
C ALA A 26 20.55 -25.70 -8.88
N GLN A 27 20.30 -25.64 -10.18
CA GLN A 27 20.00 -24.39 -10.85
C GLN A 27 18.88 -23.77 -10.03
N PRO A 28 19.07 -22.56 -9.46
CA PRO A 28 17.96 -21.88 -8.85
C PRO A 28 16.87 -21.80 -9.92
N ALA A 29 15.71 -22.38 -9.63
CA ALA A 29 14.55 -22.27 -10.51
C ALA A 29 14.45 -20.80 -10.94
N PRO A 30 14.31 -20.51 -12.24
CA PRO A 30 14.23 -19.14 -12.71
C PRO A 30 13.18 -18.44 -11.85
N PRO A 31 13.45 -17.22 -11.32
CA PRO A 31 12.51 -16.55 -10.43
C PRO A 31 11.17 -16.56 -11.14
N ALA A 32 10.18 -17.21 -10.50
CA ALA A 32 8.84 -17.40 -11.03
C ALA A 32 8.43 -16.07 -11.66
N SER A 33 8.33 -16.09 -12.99
CA SER A 33 8.22 -14.88 -13.77
C SER A 33 7.02 -14.12 -13.24
N ARG A 34 7.27 -12.94 -12.66
CA ARG A 34 6.33 -12.08 -11.95
C ARG A 34 5.31 -11.50 -12.93
N ARG A 35 4.49 -12.36 -13.54
CA ARG A 35 3.45 -12.03 -14.52
C ARG A 35 2.07 -11.97 -13.83
N VAL A 36 1.91 -11.25 -12.72
CA VAL A 36 0.59 -11.12 -12.07
C VAL A 36 0.41 -9.79 -11.31
N LEU A 37 0.87 -8.66 -11.85
CA LEU A 37 0.58 -7.35 -11.23
C LEU A 37 0.21 -6.23 -12.21
N ALA A 38 0.49 -6.36 -13.51
CA ALA A 38 0.31 -5.24 -14.43
C ALA A 38 -1.17 -4.88 -14.68
N GLY A 39 -2.03 -5.85 -14.98
CA GLY A 39 -3.47 -5.59 -15.21
C GLY A 39 -4.17 -5.08 -13.96
N SER A 40 -4.07 -5.83 -12.85
CA SER A 40 -4.76 -5.48 -11.61
C SER A 40 -4.25 -4.18 -10.96
N LEU A 41 -2.98 -3.82 -11.12
CA LEU A 41 -2.45 -2.58 -10.57
C LEU A 41 -2.86 -1.38 -11.42
N LEU A 42 -2.78 -1.48 -12.74
CA LEU A 42 -3.22 -0.40 -13.63
C LEU A 42 -4.70 -0.10 -13.42
N ASP A 43 -5.55 -1.12 -13.32
CA ASP A 43 -6.98 -0.95 -13.04
C ASP A 43 -7.20 -0.22 -11.70
N ARG A 44 -6.47 -0.59 -10.65
CA ARG A 44 -6.53 0.09 -9.34
C ARG A 44 -6.05 1.53 -9.41
N LEU A 45 -5.03 1.83 -10.22
CA LEU A 45 -4.56 3.19 -10.44
C LEU A 45 -5.57 4.02 -11.24
N VAL A 46 -6.27 3.42 -12.21
CA VAL A 46 -7.36 4.07 -12.94
C VAL A 46 -8.49 4.43 -11.98
N LEU A 47 -8.94 3.48 -11.15
CA LEU A 47 -9.96 3.72 -10.12
C LEU A 47 -9.53 4.82 -9.14
N LEU A 48 -8.30 4.75 -8.63
CA LEU A 48 -7.74 5.76 -7.73
C LEU A 48 -7.72 7.15 -8.37
N ASN A 49 -7.26 7.27 -9.62
CA ASN A 49 -7.22 8.56 -10.30
C ASN A 49 -8.63 9.10 -10.60
N GLY A 50 -9.56 8.23 -10.99
CA GLY A 50 -10.97 8.58 -11.16
C GLY A 50 -11.58 9.12 -9.86
N ALA A 51 -11.41 8.37 -8.76
CA ALA A 51 -11.88 8.79 -7.45
C ALA A 51 -11.25 10.12 -6.99
N ARG A 52 -9.93 10.31 -7.19
CA ARG A 52 -9.26 11.58 -6.84
C ARG A 52 -9.77 12.78 -7.64
N ARG A 53 -10.08 12.60 -8.93
CA ARG A 53 -10.68 13.66 -9.75
C ARG A 53 -12.07 13.99 -9.25
N ALA A 54 -12.91 12.98 -9.08
CA ALA A 54 -14.26 13.17 -8.57
C ALA A 54 -14.30 13.81 -7.17
N LEU A 55 -13.35 13.50 -6.28
CA LEU A 55 -13.24 14.17 -4.98
C LEU A 55 -12.87 15.65 -5.12
N ARG A 56 -11.96 16.01 -6.05
CA ARG A 56 -11.64 17.41 -6.32
C ARG A 56 -12.80 18.16 -6.94
N ASP A 57 -13.58 17.52 -7.80
CA ASP A 57 -14.80 18.10 -8.38
C ASP A 57 -15.89 18.37 -7.33
N LEU A 58 -15.77 17.76 -6.14
CA LEU A 58 -16.60 18.00 -4.97
C LEU A 58 -15.95 18.98 -3.97
N ASP A 59 -14.88 19.67 -4.38
CA ASP A 59 -14.07 20.56 -3.53
C ASP A 59 -13.43 19.88 -2.31
N LEU A 60 -13.27 18.54 -2.35
CA LEU A 60 -12.65 17.78 -1.27
C LEU A 60 -11.16 17.60 -1.50
N ARG A 61 -10.36 18.02 -0.52
CA ARG A 61 -8.91 17.89 -0.55
C ARG A 61 -8.47 16.50 -0.12
N VAL A 62 -7.62 15.88 -0.93
CA VAL A 62 -6.98 14.60 -0.61
C VAL A 62 -5.75 14.88 0.25
N ALA A 63 -5.78 14.46 1.51
CA ALA A 63 -4.65 14.58 2.44
C ALA A 63 -3.55 13.55 2.13
N ARG A 64 -3.95 12.28 1.94
CA ARG A 64 -3.02 11.20 1.60
C ARG A 64 -3.69 10.04 0.90
N VAL A 65 -2.87 9.25 0.21
CA VAL A 65 -3.26 7.96 -0.37
C VAL A 65 -2.45 6.87 0.31
N ILE A 66 -3.12 5.84 0.79
CA ILE A 66 -2.54 4.72 1.53
C ILE A 66 -2.89 3.43 0.78
N TRP A 67 -1.99 2.46 0.72
CA TRP A 67 -2.27 1.14 0.16
C TRP A 67 -2.33 0.13 1.31
N CYS A 68 -3.48 -0.51 1.51
CA CYS A 68 -3.65 -1.55 2.51
C CYS A 68 -4.20 -2.81 1.82
N ASP A 69 -3.55 -3.96 2.02
CA ASP A 69 -3.95 -5.26 1.46
C ASP A 69 -4.21 -5.21 -0.06
N GLY A 70 -3.38 -4.43 -0.76
CA GLY A 70 -3.49 -4.24 -2.21
C GLY A 70 -4.63 -3.33 -2.67
N ARG A 71 -5.43 -2.75 -1.78
CA ARG A 71 -6.49 -1.80 -2.12
C ARG A 71 -6.06 -0.36 -1.81
N PRO A 72 -6.36 0.60 -2.69
CA PRO A 72 -6.12 2.00 -2.39
C PRO A 72 -7.13 2.53 -1.38
N PHE A 73 -6.63 3.35 -0.46
CA PHE A 73 -7.38 4.13 0.52
C PHE A 73 -7.04 5.60 0.32
N ILE A 74 -8.05 6.45 0.30
CA ILE A 74 -7.89 7.91 0.23
C ILE A 74 -8.31 8.50 1.56
N GLU A 75 -7.42 9.25 2.18
CA GLU A 75 -7.79 10.11 3.30
C GLU A 75 -8.04 11.52 2.77
N ILE A 76 -9.21 12.06 3.07
CA ILE A 76 -9.55 13.45 2.76
C ILE A 76 -9.38 14.33 3.99
N GLU A 77 -8.96 15.57 3.77
CA GLU A 77 -8.89 16.60 4.79
C GLU A 77 -10.26 17.23 4.98
N ARG A 78 -10.67 17.41 6.24
CA ARG A 78 -11.94 18.08 6.55
C ARG A 78 -11.73 19.59 6.62
N GLU A 79 -12.08 20.28 5.53
CA GLU A 79 -12.06 21.74 5.49
C GLU A 79 -13.39 22.32 6.04
N PRO A 80 -13.36 23.24 7.02
CA PRO A 80 -14.57 23.92 7.50
C PRO A 80 -15.25 24.66 6.34
N GLY A 81 -16.56 24.44 6.17
CA GLY A 81 -17.36 25.10 5.12
C GLY A 81 -17.55 24.31 3.82
N VAL A 82 -16.77 23.26 3.57
CA VAL A 82 -17.02 22.35 2.44
C VAL A 82 -18.06 21.31 2.85
N SER A 83 -19.09 21.09 2.03
CA SER A 83 -20.12 20.09 2.34
C SER A 83 -19.66 18.67 1.99
N LEU A 84 -19.87 17.72 2.89
CA LEU A 84 -19.64 16.30 2.63
C LEU A 84 -20.86 15.58 2.05
N ALA A 85 -22.05 16.23 2.05
CA ALA A 85 -23.28 15.59 1.61
C ALA A 85 -23.17 14.96 0.21
N PRO A 86 -22.60 15.65 -0.81
CA PRO A 86 -22.47 15.06 -2.15
C PRO A 86 -21.60 13.80 -2.20
N LEU A 87 -20.57 13.74 -1.35
CA LEU A 87 -19.74 12.54 -1.23
C LEU A 87 -20.53 11.42 -0.56
N LEU A 88 -21.22 11.73 0.54
CA LEU A 88 -22.02 10.77 1.29
C LEU A 88 -23.12 10.16 0.42
N ASP A 89 -23.82 10.96 -0.38
CA ASP A 89 -24.90 10.50 -1.26
C ASP A 89 -24.42 9.48 -2.31
N ARG A 90 -23.16 9.60 -2.75
CA ARG A 90 -22.52 8.71 -3.72
C ARG A 90 -21.74 7.56 -3.07
N MET A 91 -21.59 7.59 -1.75
CA MET A 91 -20.82 6.62 -1.00
C MET A 91 -21.66 5.37 -0.72
N GLY A 92 -21.02 4.21 -0.87
CA GLY A 92 -21.61 2.92 -0.51
C GLY A 92 -21.64 2.71 1.02
N ARG A 93 -21.43 1.45 1.43
CA ARG A 93 -21.41 1.09 2.86
C ARG A 93 -20.38 1.92 3.62
N ARG A 94 -20.82 2.45 4.76
CA ARG A 94 -20.03 3.33 5.63
C ARG A 94 -19.68 2.59 6.91
N MET A 95 -18.48 2.84 7.41
CA MET A 95 -17.94 2.33 8.65
C MET A 95 -17.56 3.51 9.52
N PHE A 96 -17.94 3.44 10.79
CA PHE A 96 -17.67 4.46 11.79
C PHE A 96 -16.82 3.81 12.88
N ARG A 97 -15.67 4.40 13.18
CA ARG A 97 -14.76 3.88 14.20
C ARG A 97 -14.24 5.00 15.07
N CYS A 98 -14.57 4.98 16.35
CA CYS A 98 -14.02 5.93 17.32
C CYS A 98 -12.58 5.53 17.65
N ALA A 99 -11.65 6.48 17.52
CA ALA A 99 -10.25 6.32 17.90
C ALA A 99 -9.72 7.65 18.45
N ASN A 100 -9.14 7.62 19.66
CA ASN A 100 -8.48 8.77 20.28
C ASN A 100 -9.34 10.06 20.32
N GLY A 101 -10.61 9.94 20.75
CA GLY A 101 -11.53 11.10 20.83
C GLY A 101 -12.02 11.63 19.48
N ARG A 102 -11.67 10.97 18.37
CA ARG A 102 -12.15 11.31 17.01
C ARG A 102 -12.92 10.15 16.41
N THR A 103 -13.90 10.48 15.57
CA THR A 103 -14.65 9.50 14.80
C THR A 103 -14.03 9.39 13.43
N ARG A 104 -13.42 8.26 13.11
CA ARG A 104 -13.01 7.93 11.75
C ARG A 104 -14.24 7.44 10.98
N ILE A 105 -14.57 8.14 9.90
CA ILE A 105 -15.62 7.74 8.98
C ILE A 105 -14.92 7.22 7.73
N ALA A 106 -15.32 6.05 7.26
CA ALA A 106 -14.80 5.45 6.04
C ALA A 106 -15.94 4.86 5.21
N GLY A 107 -15.84 4.90 3.89
CA GLY A 107 -16.79 4.22 3.02
C GLY A 107 -16.25 4.02 1.62
N GLU A 108 -16.92 3.18 0.86
CA GLU A 108 -16.54 2.90 -0.53
C GLU A 108 -17.06 3.99 -1.48
N PHE A 109 -16.17 4.51 -2.32
CA PHE A 109 -16.48 5.49 -3.35
C PHE A 109 -15.72 5.13 -4.62
N MET A 110 -16.44 4.82 -5.69
CA MET A 110 -15.87 4.43 -7.00
C MET A 110 -14.85 3.27 -6.91
N GLY A 111 -15.09 2.29 -6.05
CA GLY A 111 -14.20 1.13 -5.85
C GLY A 111 -12.96 1.41 -5.00
N VAL A 112 -12.86 2.60 -4.41
CA VAL A 112 -11.77 3.04 -3.52
C VAL A 112 -12.35 3.35 -2.15
N THR A 113 -11.66 2.99 -1.08
CA THR A 113 -12.11 3.38 0.27
C THR A 113 -11.70 4.83 0.53
N VAL A 114 -12.65 5.70 0.83
CA VAL A 114 -12.42 7.08 1.25
C VAL A 114 -12.66 7.20 2.74
N CYS A 115 -11.79 7.87 3.47
CA CYS A 115 -11.96 8.12 4.90
C CYS A 115 -11.57 9.52 5.34
N TRP A 116 -12.16 9.98 6.44
CA TRP A 116 -11.80 11.21 7.14
C TRP A 116 -12.04 11.07 8.64
N PHE A 117 -11.57 12.04 9.39
CA PHE A 117 -11.80 12.14 10.82
C PHE A 117 -12.72 13.32 11.11
N GLU A 118 -13.73 13.07 11.92
CA GLU A 118 -14.50 14.11 12.58
C GLU A 118 -14.13 14.17 14.05
N TRP A 119 -14.12 15.38 14.60
CA TRP A 119 -14.00 15.57 16.03
C TRP A 119 -15.28 15.06 16.69
N SER A 120 -15.14 14.19 17.70
CA SER A 120 -16.29 13.82 18.50
C SER A 120 -16.78 15.09 19.19
N SER A 121 -18.06 15.44 19.02
CA SER A 121 -18.66 16.61 19.67
C SER A 121 -18.70 16.50 21.20
N ASP A 122 -18.23 15.40 21.79
CA ASP A 122 -18.11 15.24 23.24
C ASP A 122 -17.14 16.25 23.91
N ASP A 123 -16.21 16.85 23.15
CA ASP A 123 -15.35 17.94 23.65
C ASP A 123 -15.92 19.34 23.36
N ALA A 124 -17.01 19.49 22.60
CA ALA A 124 -17.63 20.79 22.38
C ALA A 124 -18.32 21.36 23.64
N ALA A 125 -18.49 20.53 24.68
CA ALA A 125 -18.94 20.96 26.00
C ALA A 125 -17.79 21.43 26.92
N SER A 126 -16.53 21.30 26.52
CA SER A 126 -15.35 21.70 27.31
C SER A 126 -14.47 22.68 26.51
N GLY A 127 -15.04 23.80 26.08
CA GLY A 127 -14.34 24.76 25.24
C GLY A 127 -14.75 26.23 25.38
N GLU A 128 -15.58 26.59 26.37
CA GLU A 128 -15.64 27.98 26.85
C GLU A 128 -14.50 28.19 27.84
N ARG A 129 -13.30 28.53 27.34
CA ARG A 129 -12.30 29.35 28.04
C ARG A 129 -11.07 29.58 27.14
N GLY A 130 -10.76 30.85 26.90
CA GLY A 130 -9.39 31.25 26.58
C GLY A 130 -9.08 31.63 25.13
N ARG A 131 -9.92 32.44 24.47
CA ARG A 131 -9.46 33.23 23.31
C ARG A 131 -10.01 34.66 23.32
N GLY A 132 -9.95 35.28 24.50
CA GLY A 132 -10.02 36.73 24.67
C GLY A 132 -9.15 37.04 25.88
N ASP A 133 -7.86 37.35 25.65
CA ASP A 133 -6.95 38.07 26.56
C ASP A 133 -5.46 37.91 26.18
N VAL A 134 -5.10 38.10 24.89
CA VAL A 134 -3.68 38.29 24.50
C VAL A 134 -3.50 39.52 23.61
N ALA A 135 -4.37 40.52 23.75
CA ALA A 135 -4.26 41.80 23.03
C ALA A 135 -4.20 43.03 23.94
N ALA A 136 -4.37 42.89 25.27
CA ALA A 136 -4.47 44.04 26.19
C ALA A 136 -3.31 44.17 27.20
N MET A 137 -2.16 43.52 26.98
CA MET A 137 -1.02 43.57 27.92
C MET A 137 0.27 44.16 27.31
N ARG A 138 0.17 44.99 26.27
CA ARG A 138 1.32 45.63 25.61
C ARG A 138 1.27 47.16 25.50
N GLU A 139 0.45 47.83 26.31
CA GLU A 139 0.51 49.27 26.51
C GLU A 139 0.57 49.55 28.02
N GLY A 140 1.73 49.91 28.53
CA GLY A 140 1.89 50.17 29.97
C GLY A 140 3.32 50.16 30.51
N VAL A 141 4.33 49.99 29.67
CA VAL A 141 5.73 50.34 29.99
C VAL A 141 6.10 51.46 29.03
N GLU A 142 5.86 52.70 29.45
CA GLU A 142 6.68 53.89 29.20
C GLU A 142 5.93 55.08 29.82
N ARG A 143 6.31 55.43 31.07
CA ARG A 143 6.44 56.79 31.60
C ARG A 143 6.89 56.77 33.05
#